data_AF-A0A926XWN1-F1
#
_entry.id   AF-A0A926XWN1-F1
#
_cell.length_a   1.000
_cell.length_b   1.000
_cell.length_c   1.000
_cell.angle_alpha   90.00
_cell.angle_beta   90.00
_cell.angle_gamma   90.00
#
_symmetry.space_group_name_H-M   'P 1'
#
loop_
_entity.id
_entity.type
_entity.pdbx_description
1 polymer ?
#
loop_
_entity_poly.entity_id
_entity_poly.type
_entity_poly.pdbx_seq_one_letter_code
_entity_poly.pdbx_strand_id
1 'polypeptide(L)'
;MIKSLYTAGKLLAQLDDYKAYFHPWSNPFPNLRTEARVVSAEILNGHLLPGLTVEAFNPALVDKYLFREAKANATNLVPTFYLHLQPTIDGQRESIRTMVKKIRQSVKKYNHDFINDEQIDQIERQLQRFSFDPALRYLFTIKIDGHFFGEYAHFRELFVVDKTPYATYWRKSSATDKVCAVSYEPAPEVWGRVNTLGFTVERASFSRNGFNGTESYKMFPVAPDVAKTLEGAKRLVFDRLTRSFFGLNYFVMPRFLQPVSDAQASAFWAEFFLQYKLTVSSPDRSTATFINHESILSAIGNTDVLNQSPVSYSVFFYEENQAQFAIRLHIADILPTRIKQILTVKTSVETCYRALMGNVSTEDGHYERFGVTLAFIKDYFADQVSGKGRSKWAFRPYFFRIVEAVFYQQSLDREQLLRAFMASIRSAFQLDGELPDSFSRHVRHTFVLLRFFHQLKLFSFSGMEPTHLEPVGLLPESFDQQHPDLLTHPLRRAAFYLGCEVAMLLARQKSFYRSEPFRQHLNGLNLDVIQLRKIHLKLTAKMGEYANTAVYDRRHIFASELAHIAQLDAYIGPALLLADDSLSRTDISYAFAVGMTMQKVFAGQQTRVSRSRNNNQVPHYPAA
;
A
#
# COMPACT_ATOMS: atom_id res chain seq x y z
N MET A 1 -9.80 11.81 14.35
CA MET A 1 -10.11 10.51 13.70
C MET A 1 -11.47 9.95 14.13
N ILE A 2 -11.64 9.43 15.36
CA ILE A 2 -12.92 8.76 15.75
C ILE A 2 -14.12 9.71 15.61
N LYS A 3 -13.97 10.98 16.01
CA LYS A 3 -14.98 12.02 15.77
C LYS A 3 -15.31 12.19 14.29
N SER A 4 -14.30 12.30 13.43
CA SER A 4 -14.47 12.44 11.98
C SER A 4 -15.20 11.24 11.38
N LEU A 5 -14.87 10.02 11.84
CA LEU A 5 -15.56 8.79 11.46
C LEU A 5 -17.01 8.77 11.94
N TYR A 6 -17.28 9.26 13.16
CA TYR A 6 -18.64 9.40 13.68
C TYR A 6 -19.46 10.40 12.86
N THR A 7 -18.90 11.58 12.57
CA THR A 7 -19.55 12.61 11.74
C THR A 7 -19.85 12.08 10.35
N ALA A 8 -18.87 11.40 9.72
CA ALA A 8 -19.07 10.71 8.45
C ALA A 8 -20.22 9.69 8.56
N GLY A 9 -20.19 8.86 9.60
CA GLY A 9 -21.22 7.86 9.88
C GLY A 9 -22.62 8.45 9.99
N LYS A 10 -22.80 9.52 10.75
CA LYS A 10 -24.10 10.20 10.94
C LYS A 10 -24.69 10.66 9.61
N LEU A 11 -23.87 11.25 8.74
CA LEU A 11 -24.30 11.79 7.45
C LEU A 11 -24.56 10.66 6.44
N LEU A 12 -23.64 9.71 6.34
CA LEU A 12 -23.74 8.60 5.39
C LEU A 12 -24.91 7.66 5.75
N ALA A 13 -25.27 7.55 7.03
CA ALA A 13 -26.45 6.79 7.46
C ALA A 13 -27.78 7.31 6.88
N GLN A 14 -27.81 8.57 6.42
CA GLN A 14 -28.99 9.18 5.80
C GLN A 14 -29.06 8.94 4.29
N LEU A 15 -27.98 8.48 3.66
CA LEU A 15 -27.92 8.23 2.23
C LEU A 15 -28.36 6.79 1.91
N ASP A 16 -29.22 6.62 0.92
CA ASP A 16 -29.77 5.31 0.55
C ASP A 16 -28.71 4.26 0.19
N ASP A 17 -27.60 4.70 -0.44
CA ASP A 17 -26.48 3.84 -0.82
C ASP A 17 -25.73 3.24 0.38
N TYR A 18 -25.81 3.88 1.56
CA TYR A 18 -24.98 3.55 2.72
C TYR A 18 -25.76 3.25 4.00
N LYS A 19 -27.05 3.59 4.08
CA LYS A 19 -27.91 3.33 5.27
C LYS A 19 -27.84 1.88 5.75
N ALA A 20 -27.67 0.93 4.84
CA ALA A 20 -27.56 -0.50 5.13
C ALA A 20 -26.40 -0.85 6.09
N TYR A 21 -25.31 -0.07 6.11
CA TYR A 21 -24.18 -0.30 7.02
C TYR A 21 -24.51 0.03 8.48
N PHE A 22 -25.52 0.86 8.71
CA PHE A 22 -25.91 1.37 10.03
C PHE A 22 -27.12 0.64 10.60
N HIS A 23 -27.72 -0.26 9.84
CA HIS A 23 -28.78 -1.12 10.35
C HIS A 23 -28.22 -2.18 11.30
N PRO A 24 -29.01 -2.59 12.32
CA PRO A 24 -28.60 -3.63 13.25
C PRO A 24 -28.62 -5.02 12.61
N TRP A 25 -29.21 -5.18 11.43
CA TRP A 25 -29.15 -6.35 10.56
C TRP A 25 -28.23 -6.08 9.35
N SER A 26 -27.86 -7.12 8.62
CA SER A 26 -26.87 -7.06 7.53
C SER A 26 -27.34 -7.85 6.31
N ASN A 27 -26.91 -7.44 5.13
CA ASN A 27 -27.03 -8.26 3.93
C ASN A 27 -25.96 -9.38 3.97
N PRO A 28 -26.34 -10.68 4.03
CA PRO A 28 -25.39 -11.80 4.02
C PRO A 28 -24.61 -11.94 2.70
N PHE A 29 -25.08 -11.31 1.62
CA PHE A 29 -24.51 -11.38 0.27
C PHE A 29 -24.30 -9.96 -0.30
N PRO A 30 -23.39 -9.15 0.27
CA PRO A 30 -23.20 -7.76 -0.14
C PRO A 30 -22.62 -7.61 -1.56
N ASN A 31 -21.92 -8.63 -2.05
CA ASN A 31 -21.32 -8.71 -3.38
C ASN A 31 -21.91 -9.89 -4.15
N LEU A 32 -23.18 -9.79 -4.57
CA LEU A 32 -23.90 -10.80 -5.37
C LEU A 32 -23.21 -10.98 -6.74
N ARG A 33 -22.14 -11.77 -6.78
CA ARG A 33 -21.53 -12.29 -8.01
C ARG A 33 -22.12 -13.65 -8.41
N THR A 34 -22.81 -14.30 -7.48
CA THR A 34 -23.46 -15.61 -7.61
C THR A 34 -24.89 -15.48 -7.11
N GLU A 35 -25.82 -16.17 -7.75
CA GLU A 35 -27.21 -16.24 -7.28
C GLU A 35 -27.27 -16.78 -5.84
N ALA A 36 -28.15 -16.19 -5.03
CA ALA A 36 -28.37 -16.59 -3.65
C ALA A 36 -29.84 -16.98 -3.44
N ARG A 37 -30.07 -17.94 -2.55
CA ARG A 37 -31.39 -18.47 -2.21
C ARG A 37 -31.64 -18.35 -0.71
N VAL A 38 -32.90 -18.15 -0.34
CA VAL A 38 -33.37 -18.27 1.03
C VAL A 38 -34.11 -19.60 1.17
N VAL A 39 -33.66 -20.41 2.13
CA VAL A 39 -34.28 -21.69 2.50
C VAL A 39 -35.02 -21.46 3.82
N SER A 40 -36.32 -21.69 3.81
CA SER A 40 -37.18 -21.43 4.96
C SER A 40 -37.83 -22.72 5.45
N ALA A 41 -37.77 -22.97 6.75
CA ALA A 41 -38.68 -23.88 7.42
C ALA A 41 -39.95 -23.12 7.80
N GLU A 42 -41.13 -23.68 7.56
CA GLU A 42 -42.41 -22.99 7.79
C GLU A 42 -43.13 -23.56 9.00
N ILE A 43 -43.50 -22.68 9.93
CA ILE A 43 -44.32 -23.02 11.09
C ILE A 43 -45.66 -22.33 10.91
N LEU A 44 -46.72 -23.13 10.82
CA LEU A 44 -48.10 -22.65 10.69
C LEU A 44 -48.89 -23.10 11.90
N ASN A 45 -49.47 -22.14 12.64
CA ASN A 45 -50.22 -22.40 13.87
C ASN A 45 -49.44 -23.29 14.88
N GLY A 46 -48.13 -23.04 15.02
CA GLY A 46 -47.25 -23.80 15.93
C GLY A 46 -46.78 -25.17 15.42
N HIS A 47 -47.17 -25.58 14.20
CA HIS A 47 -46.75 -26.84 13.60
C HIS A 47 -45.78 -26.64 12.44
N LEU A 48 -44.66 -27.38 12.44
CA LEU A 48 -43.71 -27.41 11.32
C LEU A 48 -44.34 -28.11 10.12
N LEU A 49 -44.36 -27.43 8.97
CA LEU A 49 -44.83 -28.00 7.71
C LEU A 49 -43.83 -29.02 7.11
N PRO A 50 -44.33 -29.99 6.33
CA PRO A 50 -43.46 -30.94 5.65
C PRO A 50 -42.73 -30.27 4.47
N GLY A 51 -41.40 -30.22 4.56
CA GLY A 51 -40.54 -29.70 3.50
C GLY A 51 -40.04 -28.28 3.75
N LEU A 52 -39.04 -27.88 2.96
CA LEU A 52 -38.43 -26.56 3.03
C LEU A 52 -38.87 -25.74 1.81
N THR A 53 -39.19 -24.47 2.02
CA THR A 53 -39.46 -23.54 0.92
C THR A 53 -38.18 -22.85 0.50
N VAL A 54 -38.04 -22.62 -0.81
CA VAL A 54 -36.84 -22.04 -1.41
C VAL A 54 -37.24 -20.90 -2.33
N GLU A 55 -36.76 -19.71 -2.03
CA GLU A 55 -37.02 -18.51 -2.80
C GLU A 55 -35.70 -17.81 -3.19
N ALA A 56 -35.75 -16.98 -4.24
CA ALA A 56 -34.61 -16.15 -4.60
C ALA A 56 -34.34 -15.15 -3.46
N PHE A 57 -33.07 -14.99 -3.08
CA PHE A 57 -32.70 -13.97 -2.11
C PHE A 57 -32.97 -12.58 -2.70
N ASN A 58 -33.74 -11.78 -1.98
CA ASN A 58 -34.03 -10.41 -2.35
C ASN A 58 -33.32 -9.43 -1.40
N PRO A 59 -32.33 -8.64 -1.88
CA PRO A 59 -31.66 -7.62 -1.07
C PRO A 59 -32.62 -6.59 -0.45
N ALA A 60 -33.78 -6.34 -1.06
CA ALA A 60 -34.79 -5.43 -0.54
C ALA A 60 -35.54 -5.97 0.70
N LEU A 61 -35.46 -7.28 0.96
CA LEU A 61 -36.12 -7.95 2.10
C LEU A 61 -35.15 -8.23 3.27
N VAL A 62 -33.95 -7.65 3.26
CA VAL A 62 -32.93 -7.88 4.28
C VAL A 62 -33.41 -7.51 5.70
N ASP A 63 -34.26 -6.48 5.82
CA ASP A 63 -34.89 -6.09 7.09
C ASP A 63 -35.98 -7.09 7.52
N LYS A 64 -36.53 -7.88 6.60
CA LYS A 64 -37.49 -8.96 6.88
C LYS A 64 -36.78 -10.24 7.31
N TYR A 65 -35.67 -10.59 6.68
CA TYR A 65 -34.92 -11.79 7.06
C TYR A 65 -34.25 -11.67 8.44
N LEU A 66 -33.91 -10.44 8.88
CA LEU A 66 -33.21 -10.14 10.14
C LEU A 66 -31.90 -10.94 10.32
N PHE A 67 -31.08 -11.01 9.27
CA PHE A 67 -29.77 -11.63 9.37
C PHE A 67 -28.75 -10.72 10.07
N ARG A 68 -28.05 -11.26 11.09
CA ARG A 68 -26.80 -10.68 11.60
C ARG A 68 -25.86 -11.79 12.02
N GLU A 69 -24.66 -11.80 11.45
CA GLU A 69 -23.63 -12.74 11.85
C GLU A 69 -23.18 -12.48 13.31
N ALA A 70 -23.24 -13.53 14.14
CA ALA A 70 -22.82 -13.45 15.53
C ALA A 70 -21.29 -13.60 15.64
N LYS A 71 -20.62 -12.69 16.34
CA LYS A 71 -19.16 -12.73 16.55
C LYS A 71 -18.77 -13.87 17.51
N ALA A 72 -17.82 -14.71 17.11
CA ALA A 72 -17.21 -15.78 17.92
C ALA A 72 -18.23 -16.70 18.65
N ASN A 73 -18.45 -16.47 19.95
CA ASN A 73 -19.33 -17.26 20.82
C ASN A 73 -20.71 -16.62 21.05
N ALA A 74 -21.02 -15.51 20.39
CA ALA A 74 -22.33 -14.87 20.50
C ALA A 74 -23.40 -15.71 19.78
N THR A 75 -24.63 -15.64 20.29
CA THR A 75 -25.80 -16.32 19.72
C THR A 75 -26.60 -15.36 18.86
N ASN A 76 -27.03 -15.79 17.67
CA ASN A 76 -27.96 -15.04 16.83
C ASN A 76 -29.26 -14.73 17.60
N LEU A 77 -29.83 -13.54 17.35
CA LEU A 77 -31.06 -13.10 18.02
C LEU A 77 -32.27 -13.92 17.57
N VAL A 78 -32.40 -14.08 16.27
CA VAL A 78 -33.39 -14.94 15.61
C VAL A 78 -32.64 -16.01 14.82
N PRO A 79 -33.27 -17.17 14.57
CA PRO A 79 -32.63 -18.26 13.85
C PRO A 79 -32.55 -18.04 12.32
N THR A 80 -31.87 -16.97 11.93
CA THR A 80 -31.49 -16.66 10.54
C THR A 80 -29.98 -16.79 10.39
N PHE A 81 -29.50 -17.67 9.50
CA PHE A 81 -28.09 -18.06 9.40
C PHE A 81 -27.59 -18.17 7.97
N TYR A 82 -26.36 -17.70 7.72
CA TYR A 82 -25.65 -18.03 6.50
C TYR A 82 -25.28 -19.52 6.53
N LEU A 83 -25.60 -20.25 5.46
CA LEU A 83 -25.40 -21.69 5.36
C LEU A 83 -24.05 -21.95 4.66
N HIS A 84 -22.99 -22.15 5.46
CA HIS A 84 -21.63 -22.43 4.98
C HIS A 84 -21.49 -23.89 4.55
N LEU A 85 -21.86 -24.20 3.31
CA LEU A 85 -21.71 -25.56 2.78
C LEU A 85 -20.25 -25.87 2.46
N GLN A 86 -19.80 -27.03 2.94
CA GLN A 86 -18.54 -27.62 2.49
C GLN A 86 -18.77 -28.40 1.19
N PRO A 87 -17.71 -28.63 0.38
CA PRO A 87 -17.85 -29.32 -0.91
C PRO A 87 -18.18 -30.81 -0.78
N THR A 88 -17.90 -31.43 0.37
CA THR A 88 -18.15 -32.86 0.61
C THR A 88 -19.48 -33.09 1.33
N ILE A 89 -20.15 -34.21 1.07
CA ILE A 89 -21.44 -34.57 1.72
C ILE A 89 -21.31 -34.59 3.25
N ASP A 90 -20.25 -35.19 3.79
CA ASP A 90 -20.01 -35.23 5.23
C ASP A 90 -19.74 -33.84 5.81
N GLY A 91 -19.00 -33.00 5.08
CA GLY A 91 -18.79 -31.61 5.45
C GLY A 91 -20.08 -30.79 5.46
N GLN A 92 -20.98 -31.02 4.49
CA GLN A 92 -22.30 -30.38 4.47
C GLN A 92 -23.15 -30.80 5.67
N ARG A 93 -23.17 -32.10 6.00
CA ARG A 93 -23.88 -32.62 7.18
C ARG A 93 -23.36 -31.97 8.46
N GLU A 94 -22.05 -31.81 8.59
CA GLU A 94 -21.45 -31.15 9.75
C GLU A 94 -21.79 -29.65 9.84
N SER A 95 -21.79 -28.95 8.69
CA SER A 95 -22.25 -27.56 8.61
C SER A 95 -23.72 -27.41 9.03
N ILE A 96 -24.60 -28.32 8.59
CA ILE A 96 -26.02 -28.36 8.99
C ILE A 96 -26.15 -28.61 10.49
N ARG A 97 -25.47 -29.61 11.04
CA ARG A 97 -25.46 -29.90 12.49
C ARG A 97 -25.03 -28.69 13.32
N THR A 98 -23.96 -28.03 12.88
CA THR A 98 -23.44 -26.82 13.53
C THR A 98 -24.48 -25.69 13.50
N MET A 99 -25.18 -25.52 12.38
CA MET A 99 -26.26 -24.54 12.27
C MET A 99 -27.44 -24.88 13.18
N VAL A 100 -27.91 -26.13 13.18
CA VAL A 100 -29.05 -26.57 14.00
C VAL A 100 -28.75 -26.40 15.49
N LYS A 101 -27.51 -26.66 15.91
CA LYS A 101 -27.05 -26.32 17.26
C LYS A 101 -27.19 -24.83 17.57
N LYS A 102 -26.87 -23.94 16.62
CA LYS A 102 -27.06 -22.49 16.76
C LYS A 102 -28.54 -22.08 16.77
N ILE A 103 -29.41 -22.78 16.03
CA ILE A 103 -30.87 -22.60 16.12
C ILE A 103 -31.34 -22.86 17.56
N ARG A 104 -31.01 -24.03 18.14
CA ARG A 104 -31.39 -24.36 19.54
C ARG A 104 -30.87 -23.31 20.52
N GLN A 105 -29.63 -22.85 20.34
CA GLN A 105 -29.06 -21.78 21.19
C GLN A 105 -29.84 -20.47 21.07
N SER A 106 -30.22 -20.07 19.86
CA SER A 106 -31.01 -18.86 19.61
C SER A 106 -32.38 -18.95 20.29
N VAL A 107 -33.08 -20.07 20.08
CA VAL A 107 -34.41 -20.33 20.65
C VAL A 107 -34.36 -20.30 22.18
N LYS A 108 -33.44 -21.06 22.79
CA LYS A 108 -33.32 -21.14 24.25
C LYS A 108 -32.88 -19.84 24.90
N LYS A 109 -31.97 -19.09 24.28
CA LYS A 109 -31.39 -17.89 24.90
C LYS A 109 -32.38 -16.71 24.93
N TYR A 110 -33.18 -16.57 23.88
CA TYR A 110 -34.12 -15.46 23.75
C TYR A 110 -35.58 -15.89 24.02
N ASN A 111 -35.78 -17.11 24.54
CA ASN A 111 -37.09 -17.69 24.89
C ASN A 111 -38.10 -17.61 23.75
N HIS A 112 -37.68 -18.01 22.54
CA HIS A 112 -38.58 -18.12 21.41
C HIS A 112 -39.53 -19.30 21.61
N ASP A 113 -40.83 -19.08 21.49
CA ASP A 113 -41.91 -20.05 21.74
C ASP A 113 -42.52 -20.66 20.46
N PHE A 114 -42.15 -20.13 19.29
CA PHE A 114 -42.68 -20.57 18.01
C PHE A 114 -42.21 -21.97 17.56
N ILE A 115 -41.18 -22.55 18.19
CA ILE A 115 -40.62 -23.86 17.79
C ILE A 115 -40.11 -24.64 19.00
N ASN A 116 -40.27 -25.97 18.98
CA ASN A 116 -39.72 -26.88 20.00
C ASN A 116 -38.53 -27.73 19.49
N ASP A 117 -37.85 -28.44 20.39
CA ASP A 117 -36.65 -29.22 20.06
C ASP A 117 -36.92 -30.36 19.05
N GLU A 118 -38.08 -31.01 19.12
CA GLU A 118 -38.46 -32.08 18.16
C GLU A 118 -38.62 -31.54 16.74
N GLN A 119 -39.23 -30.35 16.60
CA GLN A 119 -39.36 -29.66 15.32
C GLN A 119 -37.99 -29.21 14.79
N ILE A 120 -37.08 -28.78 15.67
CA ILE A 120 -35.70 -28.45 15.28
C ILE A 120 -34.97 -29.70 14.74
N ASP A 121 -35.17 -30.87 15.34
CA ASP A 121 -34.62 -32.14 14.83
C ASP A 121 -35.24 -32.52 13.47
N GLN A 122 -36.52 -32.22 13.27
CA GLN A 122 -37.17 -32.40 11.97
C GLN A 122 -36.57 -31.48 10.90
N ILE A 123 -36.29 -30.22 11.22
CA ILE A 123 -35.59 -29.28 10.33
C ILE A 123 -34.21 -29.83 9.94
N GLU A 124 -33.45 -30.40 10.89
CA GLU A 124 -32.15 -31.03 10.60
C GLU A 124 -32.31 -32.15 9.55
N ARG A 125 -33.30 -33.03 9.74
CA ARG A 125 -33.58 -34.13 8.79
C ARG A 125 -34.01 -33.62 7.42
N GLN A 126 -34.83 -32.57 7.37
CA GLN A 126 -35.25 -31.96 6.10
C GLN A 126 -34.05 -31.33 5.37
N LEU A 127 -33.19 -30.56 6.07
CA LEU A 127 -31.98 -29.96 5.50
C LEU A 127 -30.99 -31.01 5.00
N GLN A 128 -30.80 -32.12 5.72
CA GLN A 128 -29.90 -33.20 5.31
C GLN A 128 -30.37 -33.96 4.05
N ARG A 129 -31.67 -33.92 3.75
CA ARG A 129 -32.26 -34.50 2.53
C ARG A 129 -32.35 -33.50 1.38
N PHE A 130 -32.17 -32.22 1.67
CA PHE A 130 -32.25 -31.16 0.68
C PHE A 130 -31.00 -31.17 -0.20
N SER A 131 -31.20 -31.11 -1.52
CA SER A 131 -30.11 -31.04 -2.49
C SER A 131 -29.68 -29.60 -2.71
N PHE A 132 -28.51 -29.24 -2.18
CA PHE A 132 -27.92 -27.91 -2.39
C PHE A 132 -27.09 -27.87 -3.67
N ASP A 133 -27.26 -26.80 -4.44
CA ASP A 133 -26.41 -26.49 -5.59
C ASP A 133 -25.10 -25.84 -5.09
N PRO A 134 -23.93 -26.44 -5.33
CA PRO A 134 -22.66 -25.89 -4.90
C PRO A 134 -22.30 -24.54 -5.57
N ALA A 135 -22.96 -24.16 -6.66
CA ALA A 135 -22.79 -22.87 -7.31
C ALA A 135 -23.56 -21.72 -6.62
N LEU A 136 -24.55 -22.07 -5.78
CA LEU A 136 -25.42 -21.11 -5.11
C LEU A 136 -24.99 -20.86 -3.66
N ARG A 137 -25.35 -19.69 -3.15
CA ARG A 137 -25.17 -19.35 -1.72
C ARG A 137 -26.54 -19.37 -1.02
N TYR A 138 -26.58 -19.85 0.21
CA TYR A 138 -27.83 -20.09 0.91
C TYR A 138 -27.91 -19.33 2.24
N LEU A 139 -29.06 -18.71 2.48
CA LEU A 139 -29.48 -18.17 3.76
C LEU A 139 -30.58 -19.07 4.31
N PHE A 140 -30.44 -19.55 5.53
CA PHE A 140 -31.51 -20.27 6.23
C PHE A 140 -32.29 -19.32 7.14
N THR A 141 -33.61 -19.47 7.20
CA THR A 141 -34.50 -18.78 8.14
C THR A 141 -35.71 -19.65 8.48
N ILE A 142 -36.57 -19.16 9.38
CA ILE A 142 -37.89 -19.74 9.67
C ILE A 142 -38.96 -18.71 9.32
N LYS A 143 -40.06 -19.15 8.71
CA LYS A 143 -41.29 -18.37 8.56
C LYS A 143 -42.31 -18.82 9.60
N ILE A 144 -42.96 -17.86 10.25
CA ILE A 144 -44.03 -18.09 11.21
C ILE A 144 -45.31 -17.58 10.54
N ASP A 145 -46.32 -18.42 10.44
CA ASP A 145 -47.61 -18.11 9.81
C ASP A 145 -47.48 -17.39 8.46
N GLY A 146 -46.53 -17.86 7.63
CA GLY A 146 -46.24 -17.31 6.30
C GLY A 146 -45.33 -16.07 6.25
N HIS A 147 -44.94 -15.51 7.40
CA HIS A 147 -44.18 -14.26 7.49
C HIS A 147 -42.76 -14.49 8.04
N PHE A 148 -41.80 -13.66 7.60
CA PHE A 148 -40.44 -13.65 8.15
C PHE A 148 -40.36 -12.92 9.49
N PHE A 149 -39.30 -13.18 10.26
CA PHE A 149 -39.07 -12.55 11.56
C PHE A 149 -39.20 -11.02 11.56
N GLY A 150 -38.64 -10.32 10.57
CA GLY A 150 -38.67 -8.87 10.49
C GLY A 150 -40.02 -8.27 10.09
N GLU A 151 -41.03 -9.09 9.83
CA GLU A 151 -42.41 -8.64 9.70
C GLU A 151 -43.10 -8.49 11.06
N TYR A 152 -42.54 -9.08 12.12
CA TYR A 152 -43.02 -8.91 13.49
C TYR A 152 -42.23 -7.83 14.24
N ALA A 153 -42.94 -6.90 14.88
CA ALA A 153 -42.34 -5.80 15.64
C ALA A 153 -41.39 -6.30 16.75
N HIS A 154 -41.82 -7.30 17.54
CA HIS A 154 -41.03 -7.76 18.70
C HIS A 154 -39.67 -8.37 18.30
N PHE A 155 -39.58 -9.06 17.15
CA PHE A 155 -38.29 -9.58 16.67
C PHE A 155 -37.38 -8.45 16.17
N ARG A 156 -37.92 -7.40 15.54
CA ARG A 156 -37.14 -6.21 15.18
C ARG A 156 -36.63 -5.48 16.41
N GLU A 157 -37.45 -5.37 17.45
CA GLU A 157 -37.07 -4.74 18.72
C GLU A 157 -35.89 -5.43 19.39
N LEU A 158 -35.77 -6.76 19.29
CA LEU A 158 -34.57 -7.47 19.75
C LEU A 158 -33.30 -6.92 19.11
N PHE A 159 -33.31 -6.51 17.84
CA PHE A 159 -32.13 -5.97 17.17
C PHE A 159 -31.78 -4.54 17.61
N VAL A 160 -32.75 -3.79 18.11
CA VAL A 160 -32.60 -2.39 18.53
C VAL A 160 -32.24 -2.29 20.01
N VAL A 161 -32.96 -3.03 20.85
CA VAL A 161 -32.89 -2.99 22.32
C VAL A 161 -31.79 -3.90 22.84
N ASP A 162 -31.51 -5.03 22.19
CA ASP A 162 -30.50 -5.96 22.69
C ASP A 162 -29.10 -5.33 22.64
N LYS A 163 -28.56 -5.05 23.83
CA LYS A 163 -27.19 -4.58 24.04
C LYS A 163 -26.19 -5.73 24.07
N THR A 164 -26.64 -6.99 24.11
CA THR A 164 -25.77 -8.17 24.14
C THR A 164 -24.74 -8.24 23.02
N PRO A 165 -25.01 -7.79 21.77
CA PRO A 165 -24.01 -7.78 20.69
C PRO A 165 -22.85 -6.82 20.99
N TYR A 166 -23.10 -5.83 21.84
CA TYR A 166 -22.16 -4.84 22.30
C TYR A 166 -21.68 -5.12 23.74
N ALA A 167 -21.96 -6.30 24.31
CA ALA A 167 -21.59 -6.65 25.68
C ALA A 167 -20.10 -6.45 25.98
N THR A 168 -19.24 -6.62 24.99
CA THR A 168 -17.80 -6.35 25.12
C THR A 168 -17.49 -4.90 25.44
N TYR A 169 -18.34 -3.96 25.02
CA TYR A 169 -18.15 -2.51 25.20
C TYR A 169 -18.63 -2.00 26.56
N TRP A 170 -19.70 -2.58 27.11
CA TRP A 170 -20.37 -2.05 28.31
C TRP A 170 -20.23 -2.93 29.55
N ARG A 171 -20.28 -4.27 29.42
CA ARG A 171 -20.48 -5.19 30.56
C ARG A 171 -19.43 -5.09 31.67
N LYS A 172 -18.21 -4.74 31.30
CA LYS A 172 -17.08 -4.62 32.23
C LYS A 172 -16.75 -3.17 32.60
N SER A 173 -17.37 -2.19 31.95
CA SER A 173 -17.07 -0.78 32.12
C SER A 173 -18.16 0.06 31.47
N SER A 174 -19.09 0.55 32.28
CA SER A 174 -20.14 1.49 31.91
C SER A 174 -20.44 2.42 33.07
N ALA A 175 -21.03 3.57 32.79
CA ALA A 175 -21.50 4.50 33.81
C ALA A 175 -22.75 5.24 33.31
N THR A 176 -23.53 5.79 34.24
CA THR A 176 -24.66 6.66 33.93
C THR A 176 -24.28 8.14 34.06
N ASP A 177 -25.07 8.99 33.42
CA ASP A 177 -25.01 10.45 33.58
C ASP A 177 -23.61 11.01 33.32
N LYS A 178 -23.07 10.70 32.14
CA LYS A 178 -21.77 11.16 31.67
C LYS A 178 -21.89 11.89 30.33
N VAL A 179 -20.83 12.61 29.98
CA VAL A 179 -20.67 13.22 28.66
C VAL A 179 -19.98 12.22 27.75
N CYS A 180 -20.55 11.98 26.57
CA CYS A 180 -19.92 11.15 25.55
C CYS A 180 -18.69 11.87 24.97
N ALA A 181 -17.52 11.23 24.98
CA ALA A 181 -16.27 11.79 24.48
C ALA A 181 -16.24 11.96 22.94
N VAL A 182 -17.20 11.36 22.23
CA VAL A 182 -17.29 11.44 20.78
C VAL A 182 -18.37 12.44 20.34
N SER A 183 -19.60 12.36 20.83
CA SER A 183 -20.62 13.35 20.47
C SER A 183 -20.43 14.70 21.17
N TYR A 184 -19.82 14.68 22.38
CA TYR A 184 -19.77 15.79 23.34
C TYR A 184 -21.12 16.14 23.97
N GLU A 185 -22.09 15.23 23.87
CA GLU A 185 -23.42 15.40 24.43
C GLU A 185 -23.57 14.61 25.75
N PRO A 186 -24.38 15.10 26.70
CA PRO A 186 -24.80 14.32 27.86
C PRO A 186 -25.53 13.04 27.41
N ALA A 187 -25.21 11.92 28.06
CA ALA A 187 -25.84 10.64 27.79
C ALA A 187 -26.27 9.96 29.10
N PRO A 188 -27.46 9.32 29.12
CA PRO A 188 -27.94 8.60 30.31
C PRO A 188 -27.05 7.39 30.64
N GLU A 189 -26.37 6.84 29.64
CA GLU A 189 -25.42 5.74 29.77
C GLU A 189 -24.24 5.95 28.83
N VAL A 190 -23.04 5.59 29.29
CA VAL A 190 -21.83 5.50 28.48
C VAL A 190 -21.13 4.16 28.67
N TRP A 191 -20.49 3.70 27.60
CA TRP A 191 -19.70 2.47 27.53
C TRP A 191 -18.22 2.83 27.47
N GLY A 192 -17.38 2.05 28.15
CA GLY A 192 -15.95 2.36 28.30
C GLY A 192 -15.00 1.52 27.47
N ARG A 193 -15.45 0.43 26.84
CA ARG A 193 -14.59 -0.48 26.06
C ARG A 193 -14.88 -0.46 24.57
N VAL A 194 -15.39 0.66 24.06
CA VAL A 194 -15.64 0.83 22.62
C VAL A 194 -14.31 0.77 21.87
N ASN A 195 -14.18 -0.19 20.96
CA ASN A 195 -12.96 -0.47 20.21
C ASN A 195 -13.12 -0.16 18.72
N THR A 196 -13.09 1.12 18.38
CA THR A 196 -13.13 1.59 17.00
C THR A 196 -11.70 1.71 16.46
N LEU A 197 -11.41 1.07 15.31
CA LEU A 197 -10.09 1.07 14.67
C LEU A 197 -8.92 0.59 15.56
N GLY A 198 -9.17 -0.39 16.44
CA GLY A 198 -8.12 -1.00 17.28
C GLY A 198 -7.73 -0.20 18.53
N PHE A 199 -8.32 1.00 18.71
CA PHE A 199 -8.11 1.82 19.90
C PHE A 199 -8.81 1.17 21.09
N THR A 200 -8.03 0.69 22.06
CA THR A 200 -8.51 -0.03 23.24
C THR A 200 -7.78 0.50 24.47
N VAL A 201 -8.53 1.09 25.40
CA VAL A 201 -7.97 1.61 26.65
C VAL A 201 -7.84 0.53 27.74
N GLU A 202 -8.23 -0.72 27.45
CA GLU A 202 -8.10 -1.84 28.38
C GLU A 202 -6.74 -2.57 28.33
N ARG A 203 -5.86 -2.22 27.40
CA ARG A 203 -4.55 -2.89 27.28
C ARG A 203 -3.62 -2.52 28.43
N ALA A 204 -2.74 -3.45 28.81
CA ALA A 204 -1.77 -3.27 29.90
C ALA A 204 -0.91 -2.00 29.76
N SER A 205 -0.66 -1.53 28.53
CA SER A 205 0.03 -0.26 28.27
C SER A 205 -0.68 0.96 28.86
N PHE A 206 -2.00 0.93 29.01
CA PHE A 206 -2.80 1.99 29.64
C PHE A 206 -2.96 1.80 31.16
N SER A 207 -2.59 0.65 31.71
CA SER A 207 -2.66 0.33 33.14
C SER A 207 -1.40 0.68 33.94
N ARG A 208 -0.41 1.35 33.33
CA ARG A 208 0.94 1.56 33.92
C ARG A 208 0.98 2.41 35.20
N ASN A 209 -0.10 3.13 35.55
CA ASN A 209 -0.18 4.00 36.73
C ASN A 209 -1.29 3.58 37.73
N GLY A 210 -1.59 2.28 37.85
CA GLY A 210 -2.65 1.81 38.74
C GLY A 210 -4.07 1.96 38.17
N PHE A 211 -4.19 2.25 36.87
CA PHE A 211 -5.47 2.38 36.19
C PHE A 211 -6.18 1.02 36.05
N ASN A 212 -7.39 0.93 36.58
CA ASN A 212 -8.23 -0.25 36.51
C ASN A 212 -9.05 -0.26 35.21
N GLY A 213 -8.89 -1.32 34.40
CA GLY A 213 -9.63 -1.47 33.14
C GLY A 213 -11.15 -1.67 33.29
N THR A 214 -11.70 -1.81 34.50
CA THR A 214 -13.16 -1.71 34.71
C THR A 214 -13.65 -0.26 34.71
N GLU A 215 -12.73 0.70 34.85
CA GLU A 215 -13.00 2.14 34.81
C GLU A 215 -12.65 2.77 33.47
N SER A 216 -12.52 1.97 32.40
CA SER A 216 -12.26 2.43 31.03
C SER A 216 -13.22 3.53 30.55
N TYR A 217 -14.44 3.57 31.08
CA TYR A 217 -15.43 4.62 30.80
C TYR A 217 -14.98 6.01 31.26
N LYS A 218 -14.06 6.12 32.21
CA LYS A 218 -13.48 7.42 32.62
C LYS A 218 -12.52 7.98 31.57
N MET A 219 -11.88 7.11 30.78
CA MET A 219 -10.91 7.50 29.74
C MET A 219 -11.58 7.74 28.40
N PHE A 220 -12.52 6.88 28.02
CA PHE A 220 -13.20 6.98 26.74
C PHE A 220 -14.70 6.62 26.87
N PRO A 221 -15.51 7.48 27.51
CA PRO A 221 -16.95 7.28 27.62
C PRO A 221 -17.63 7.47 26.26
N VAL A 222 -18.36 6.48 25.78
CA VAL A 222 -19.07 6.56 24.50
C VAL A 222 -20.54 6.14 24.67
N ALA A 223 -21.47 6.96 24.20
CA ALA A 223 -22.89 6.65 24.24
C ALA A 223 -23.24 5.43 23.34
N PRO A 224 -24.26 4.62 23.69
CA PRO A 224 -24.65 3.42 22.95
C PRO A 224 -24.93 3.64 21.44
N ASP A 225 -25.67 4.70 21.11
CA ASP A 225 -26.02 5.11 19.74
C ASP A 225 -24.79 5.58 18.93
N VAL A 226 -23.89 6.29 19.59
CA VAL A 226 -22.60 6.70 19.01
C VAL A 226 -21.73 5.47 18.72
N ALA A 227 -21.68 4.50 19.64
CA ALA A 227 -20.95 3.25 19.44
C ALA A 227 -21.52 2.45 18.26
N LYS A 228 -22.86 2.37 18.11
CA LYS A 228 -23.53 1.73 16.97
C LYS A 228 -23.17 2.43 15.65
N THR A 229 -23.22 3.76 15.63
CA THR A 229 -22.84 4.57 14.46
C THR A 229 -21.40 4.34 14.05
N LEU A 230 -20.47 4.27 15.02
CA LEU A 230 -19.06 4.01 14.76
C LEU A 230 -18.80 2.61 14.18
N GLU A 231 -19.52 1.56 14.63
CA GLU A 231 -19.41 0.23 14.02
C GLU A 231 -19.89 0.23 12.56
N GLY A 232 -21.01 0.90 12.27
CA GLY A 232 -21.50 1.05 10.89
C GLY A 232 -20.52 1.80 10.00
N ALA A 233 -19.99 2.93 10.49
CA ALA A 233 -18.98 3.71 9.78
C ALA A 233 -17.69 2.92 9.54
N LYS A 234 -17.22 2.16 10.54
CA LYS A 234 -16.06 1.27 10.41
C LYS A 234 -16.27 0.22 9.32
N ARG A 235 -17.44 -0.44 9.29
CA ARG A 235 -17.79 -1.41 8.25
C ARG A 235 -17.76 -0.78 6.87
N LEU A 236 -18.35 0.40 6.72
CA LEU A 236 -18.38 1.13 5.45
C LEU A 236 -16.96 1.49 4.97
N VAL A 237 -16.11 2.01 5.85
CA VAL A 237 -14.72 2.33 5.54
C VAL A 237 -13.97 1.09 5.08
N PHE A 238 -14.11 -0.03 5.80
CA PHE A 238 -13.39 -1.25 5.47
C PHE A 238 -13.86 -1.88 4.15
N ASP A 239 -15.15 -1.84 3.85
CA ASP A 239 -15.67 -2.38 2.60
C ASP A 239 -15.29 -1.49 1.39
N ARG A 240 -15.41 -0.16 1.53
CA ARG A 240 -15.32 0.76 0.39
C ARG A 240 -13.95 1.40 0.19
N LEU A 241 -13.26 1.73 1.27
CA LEU A 241 -12.07 2.58 1.24
C LEU A 241 -10.75 1.80 1.33
N THR A 242 -10.80 0.53 1.75
CA THR A 242 -9.59 -0.29 1.89
C THR A 242 -8.92 -0.59 0.55
N ARG A 243 -7.59 -0.52 0.52
CA ARG A 243 -6.72 -0.88 -0.61
C ARG A 243 -5.57 -1.74 -0.11
N SER A 244 -5.08 -2.66 -0.96
CA SER A 244 -3.95 -3.51 -0.60
C SER A 244 -2.62 -2.79 -0.83
N PHE A 245 -1.66 -3.03 0.07
CA PHE A 245 -0.31 -2.47 0.02
C PHE A 245 0.71 -3.50 0.51
N PHE A 246 1.16 -4.38 -0.39
CA PHE A 246 2.27 -5.33 -0.15
C PHE A 246 2.17 -6.09 1.19
N GLY A 247 1.03 -6.71 1.48
CA GLY A 247 0.79 -7.45 2.72
C GLY A 247 0.27 -6.61 3.90
N LEU A 248 0.20 -5.28 3.73
CA LEU A 248 -0.62 -4.36 4.51
C LEU A 248 -1.90 -4.02 3.76
N ASN A 249 -2.82 -3.39 4.47
CA ASN A 249 -3.93 -2.64 3.89
C ASN A 249 -3.75 -1.16 4.20
N TYR A 250 -4.32 -0.30 3.37
CA TYR A 250 -4.43 1.11 3.68
C TYR A 250 -5.76 1.74 3.26
N PHE A 251 -6.13 2.85 3.89
CA PHE A 251 -7.20 3.72 3.44
C PHE A 251 -6.84 5.19 3.74
N VAL A 252 -7.44 6.11 2.99
CA VAL A 252 -7.35 7.55 3.23
C VAL A 252 -8.66 8.02 3.84
N MET A 253 -8.60 8.81 4.92
CA MET A 253 -9.76 9.33 5.63
C MET A 253 -9.69 10.86 5.75
N PRO A 254 -10.70 11.59 5.28
CA PRO A 254 -10.73 13.04 5.42
C PRO A 254 -11.21 13.47 6.81
N ARG A 255 -10.82 14.68 7.16
CA ARG A 255 -11.16 15.36 8.41
C ARG A 255 -11.33 16.84 8.12
N PHE A 256 -12.54 17.34 8.39
CA PHE A 256 -12.77 18.78 8.47
C PHE A 256 -12.00 19.37 9.66
N LEU A 257 -11.24 20.43 9.40
CA LEU A 257 -10.50 21.18 10.40
C LEU A 257 -11.37 22.23 11.10
N GLN A 258 -12.50 22.59 10.49
CA GLN A 258 -13.51 23.51 11.04
C GLN A 258 -14.91 22.92 10.90
N PRO A 259 -15.88 23.37 11.70
CA PRO A 259 -17.28 23.02 11.49
C PRO A 259 -17.75 23.41 10.08
N VAL A 260 -18.50 22.53 9.44
CA VAL A 260 -19.13 22.74 8.13
C VAL A 260 -20.62 22.40 8.26
N SER A 261 -21.47 22.94 7.39
CA SER A 261 -22.90 22.60 7.41
C SER A 261 -23.14 21.14 7.00
N ASP A 262 -24.24 20.54 7.47
CA ASP A 262 -24.60 19.15 7.12
C ASP A 262 -24.75 18.98 5.59
N ALA A 263 -25.21 20.02 4.87
CA ALA A 263 -25.30 20.01 3.41
C ALA A 263 -23.92 19.97 2.72
N GLN A 264 -22.98 20.82 3.17
CA GLN A 264 -21.61 20.82 2.66
C GLN A 264 -20.90 19.50 2.96
N ALA A 265 -21.05 19.00 4.19
CA ALA A 265 -20.45 17.73 4.59
C ALA A 265 -21.03 16.57 3.77
N SER A 266 -22.34 16.55 3.53
CA SER A 266 -22.99 15.53 2.71
C SER A 266 -22.50 15.55 1.26
N ALA A 267 -22.41 16.73 0.64
CA ALA A 267 -21.85 16.89 -0.71
C ALA A 267 -20.40 16.41 -0.79
N PHE A 268 -19.57 16.79 0.19
CA PHE A 268 -18.18 16.34 0.28
C PHE A 268 -18.07 14.82 0.39
N TRP A 269 -18.82 14.19 1.30
CA TRP A 269 -18.75 12.74 1.50
C TRP A 269 -19.29 11.97 0.28
N ALA A 270 -20.37 12.45 -0.34
CA ALA A 270 -20.88 11.85 -1.57
C ALA A 270 -19.82 11.86 -2.68
N GLU A 271 -19.16 13.01 -2.89
CA GLU A 271 -18.08 13.14 -3.86
C GLU A 271 -16.87 12.25 -3.51
N PHE A 272 -16.45 12.26 -2.24
CA PHE A 272 -15.32 11.46 -1.77
C PHE A 272 -15.53 9.96 -2.03
N PHE A 273 -16.70 9.42 -1.67
CA PHE A 273 -17.01 8.01 -1.91
C PHE A 273 -17.21 7.70 -3.40
N LEU A 274 -17.74 8.64 -4.19
CA LEU A 274 -17.83 8.51 -5.66
C LEU A 274 -16.44 8.35 -6.28
N GLN A 275 -15.49 9.23 -5.93
CA GLN A 275 -14.10 9.14 -6.41
C GLN A 275 -13.42 7.84 -6.00
N TYR A 276 -13.70 7.36 -4.79
CA TYR A 276 -13.25 6.03 -4.34
C TYR A 276 -13.82 4.89 -5.19
N LYS A 277 -15.10 4.96 -5.58
CA LYS A 277 -15.75 3.94 -6.41
C LYS A 277 -15.20 3.92 -7.84
N LEU A 278 -15.00 5.10 -8.43
CA LEU A 278 -14.38 5.24 -9.76
C LEU A 278 -12.96 4.67 -9.78
N THR A 279 -12.20 4.89 -8.70
CA THR A 279 -10.86 4.32 -8.47
C THR A 279 -10.82 2.79 -8.43
N VAL A 280 -11.86 2.11 -7.93
CA VAL A 280 -11.91 0.63 -7.93
C VAL A 280 -12.19 0.08 -9.34
N SER A 281 -12.95 0.83 -10.13
CA SER A 281 -13.42 0.39 -11.44
C SER A 281 -12.36 0.56 -12.54
N SER A 282 -11.37 1.42 -12.34
CA SER A 282 -10.19 1.45 -13.19
C SER A 282 -9.29 0.26 -12.86
N PRO A 283 -8.89 -0.55 -13.85
CA PRO A 283 -7.84 -1.54 -13.66
C PRO A 283 -6.51 -0.81 -13.54
N ASP A 284 -6.30 -0.11 -12.43
CA ASP A 284 -5.06 0.58 -12.12
C ASP A 284 -4.03 -0.46 -11.66
N ARG A 285 -3.65 -1.34 -12.59
CA ARG A 285 -2.55 -2.32 -12.48
C ARG A 285 -1.21 -1.65 -12.80
N SER A 286 -1.10 -0.36 -12.55
CA SER A 286 0.05 0.45 -12.93
C SER A 286 1.05 0.45 -11.78
N THR A 287 2.16 -0.27 -11.96
CA THR A 287 3.39 -0.15 -11.17
C THR A 287 4.04 1.25 -11.25
N ALA A 288 3.40 2.21 -11.93
CA ALA A 288 3.85 3.59 -12.05
C ALA A 288 3.12 4.56 -11.10
N THR A 289 2.26 4.06 -10.21
CA THR A 289 1.60 4.86 -9.17
C THR A 289 2.48 4.97 -7.91
N PHE A 290 2.52 6.14 -7.27
CA PHE A 290 3.31 6.41 -6.06
C PHE A 290 2.94 5.44 -4.94
N ILE A 291 1.64 5.28 -4.70
CA ILE A 291 1.04 4.24 -3.86
C ILE A 291 0.08 3.45 -4.74
N ASN A 292 0.01 2.12 -4.58
CA ASN A 292 -0.92 1.28 -5.34
C ASN A 292 -2.34 1.87 -5.26
N HIS A 293 -3.03 2.10 -6.37
CA HIS A 293 -4.33 2.83 -6.43
C HIS A 293 -4.24 4.31 -6.02
N GLU A 294 -3.29 5.05 -6.63
CA GLU A 294 -3.06 6.49 -6.41
C GLU A 294 -4.25 7.39 -6.84
N SER A 295 -5.18 6.92 -7.66
CA SER A 295 -6.23 7.78 -8.24
C SER A 295 -7.06 8.55 -7.20
N ILE A 296 -7.23 8.02 -5.98
CA ILE A 296 -7.83 8.81 -4.89
C ILE A 296 -6.94 9.97 -4.43
N LEU A 297 -5.62 9.78 -4.31
CA LEU A 297 -4.69 10.86 -3.98
C LEU A 297 -4.68 11.92 -5.08
N SER A 298 -4.76 11.49 -6.35
CA SER A 298 -4.89 12.40 -7.48
C SER A 298 -6.21 13.20 -7.41
N ALA A 299 -7.34 12.54 -7.13
CA ALA A 299 -8.63 13.20 -6.95
C ALA A 299 -8.59 14.23 -5.81
N ILE A 300 -7.98 13.88 -4.67
CA ILE A 300 -7.81 14.82 -3.55
C ILE A 300 -7.03 16.07 -3.96
N GLY A 301 -5.97 15.93 -4.76
CA GLY A 301 -5.16 17.06 -5.21
C GLY A 301 -5.78 17.92 -6.32
N ASN A 302 -6.78 17.40 -7.04
CA ASN A 302 -7.27 18.00 -8.29
C ASN A 302 -8.78 18.28 -8.34
N THR A 303 -9.58 17.70 -7.44
CA THR A 303 -11.04 17.94 -7.39
C THR A 303 -11.34 19.07 -6.41
N ASP A 304 -12.01 20.13 -6.88
CA ASP A 304 -12.29 21.32 -6.08
C ASP A 304 -12.99 20.99 -4.75
N VAL A 305 -14.04 20.16 -4.78
CA VAL A 305 -14.78 19.75 -3.57
C VAL A 305 -13.88 19.04 -2.56
N LEU A 306 -12.92 18.23 -3.02
CA LEU A 306 -11.99 17.49 -2.15
C LEU A 306 -10.79 18.33 -1.70
N ASN A 307 -10.51 19.40 -2.42
CA ASN A 307 -9.42 20.35 -2.18
C ASN A 307 -9.88 21.63 -1.45
N GLN A 308 -11.19 21.76 -1.16
CA GLN A 308 -11.73 22.93 -0.48
C GLN A 308 -11.23 23.01 0.97
N SER A 309 -10.75 24.20 1.34
CA SER A 309 -10.41 24.51 2.73
C SER A 309 -11.68 24.42 3.59
N PRO A 310 -11.63 23.80 4.79
CA PRO A 310 -10.43 23.36 5.50
C PRO A 310 -10.45 21.84 5.73
N VAL A 311 -10.23 21.02 4.70
CA VAL A 311 -10.13 19.56 4.82
C VAL A 311 -8.67 19.11 4.91
N SER A 312 -8.39 18.17 5.80
CA SER A 312 -7.14 17.43 5.89
C SER A 312 -7.38 15.94 5.74
N TYR A 313 -6.35 15.17 5.41
CA TYR A 313 -6.43 13.75 5.13
C TYR A 313 -5.49 12.97 6.01
N SER A 314 -5.93 11.79 6.43
CA SER A 314 -5.12 10.83 7.15
C SER A 314 -4.98 9.55 6.33
N VAL A 315 -3.76 9.01 6.23
CA VAL A 315 -3.48 7.73 5.57
C VAL A 315 -3.15 6.70 6.65
N PHE A 316 -3.91 5.60 6.68
CA PHE A 316 -3.73 4.53 7.65
C PHE A 316 -3.18 3.30 6.95
N PHE A 317 -1.99 2.84 7.34
CA PHE A 317 -1.48 1.53 6.98
C PHE A 317 -1.69 0.58 8.14
N TYR A 318 -2.32 -0.56 7.91
CA TYR A 318 -2.72 -1.48 8.96
C TYR A 318 -2.68 -2.94 8.52
N GLU A 319 -2.70 -3.83 9.50
CA GLU A 319 -2.90 -5.26 9.33
C GLU A 319 -4.11 -5.72 10.12
N GLU A 320 -4.89 -6.61 9.52
CA GLU A 320 -5.91 -7.38 10.23
C GLU A 320 -5.46 -8.84 10.29
N ASN A 321 -5.33 -9.35 11.52
CA ASN A 321 -5.14 -10.77 11.75
C ASN A 321 -6.13 -11.23 12.82
N GLN A 322 -7.09 -12.05 12.41
CA GLN A 322 -8.22 -12.47 13.25
C GLN A 322 -8.97 -11.26 13.86
N ALA A 323 -9.04 -11.15 15.18
CA ALA A 323 -9.70 -10.07 15.89
C ALA A 323 -8.78 -8.85 16.15
N GLN A 324 -7.51 -8.90 15.75
CA GLN A 324 -6.55 -7.83 16.01
C GLN A 324 -6.42 -6.90 14.80
N PHE A 325 -6.82 -5.64 15.01
CA PHE A 325 -6.53 -4.52 14.12
C PHE A 325 -5.25 -3.84 14.59
N ALA A 326 -4.19 -3.89 13.79
CA ALA A 326 -2.90 -3.31 14.11
C ALA A 326 -2.54 -2.21 13.11
N ILE A 327 -2.61 -0.95 13.55
CA ILE A 327 -2.11 0.18 12.78
C ILE A 327 -0.58 0.12 12.77
N ARG A 328 0.01 0.04 11.58
CA ARG A 328 1.46 0.03 11.36
C ARG A 328 2.01 1.44 11.15
N LEU A 329 1.25 2.28 10.47
CA LEU A 329 1.58 3.69 10.28
C LEU A 329 0.28 4.51 10.15
N HIS A 330 0.23 5.65 10.83
CA HIS A 330 -0.85 6.62 10.70
C HIS A 330 -0.24 7.98 10.38
N ILE A 331 -0.44 8.41 9.14
CA ILE A 331 -0.04 9.73 8.66
C ILE A 331 -1.28 10.61 8.80
N ALA A 332 -1.25 11.59 9.71
CA ALA A 332 -2.38 12.45 10.01
C ALA A 332 -2.24 13.80 9.30
N ASP A 333 -3.36 14.52 9.20
CA ASP A 333 -3.39 15.97 8.93
C ASP A 333 -2.64 16.44 7.67
N ILE A 334 -2.66 15.63 6.62
CA ILE A 334 -2.07 15.98 5.32
C ILE A 334 -3.03 16.86 4.53
N LEU A 335 -2.55 18.03 4.09
CA LEU A 335 -3.32 18.93 3.25
C LEU A 335 -3.36 18.44 1.79
N PRO A 336 -4.46 18.67 1.05
CA PRO A 336 -4.53 18.43 -0.40
C PRO A 336 -3.35 19.00 -1.19
N THR A 337 -2.92 20.21 -0.86
CA THR A 337 -1.78 20.89 -1.49
C THR A 337 -0.49 20.09 -1.36
N ARG A 338 -0.27 19.42 -0.22
CA ARG A 338 0.89 18.56 -0.01
C ARG A 338 0.80 17.30 -0.86
N ILE A 339 -0.37 16.66 -0.95
CA ILE A 339 -0.59 15.50 -1.82
C ILE A 339 -0.32 15.88 -3.28
N LYS A 340 -0.89 17.00 -3.74
CA LYS A 340 -0.64 17.55 -5.08
C LYS A 340 0.84 17.78 -5.34
N GLN A 341 1.56 18.41 -4.40
CA GLN A 341 3.00 18.64 -4.52
C GLN A 341 3.79 17.34 -4.70
N ILE A 342 3.49 16.30 -3.91
CA ILE A 342 4.15 14.99 -4.00
C ILE A 342 3.96 14.39 -5.40
N LEU A 343 2.73 14.37 -5.91
CA LEU A 343 2.42 13.80 -7.23
C LEU A 343 3.00 14.61 -8.39
N THR A 344 3.01 15.94 -8.27
CA THR A 344 3.66 16.83 -9.25
C THR A 344 5.16 16.59 -9.29
N VAL A 345 5.84 16.60 -8.13
CA VAL A 345 7.29 16.36 -8.06
C VAL A 345 7.66 14.98 -8.60
N LYS A 346 6.87 13.95 -8.26
CA LYS A 346 7.00 12.62 -8.86
C LYS A 346 6.96 12.69 -10.39
N THR A 347 5.91 13.29 -10.94
CA THR A 347 5.68 13.35 -12.40
C THR A 347 6.79 14.12 -13.12
N SER A 348 7.24 15.23 -12.53
CA SER A 348 8.34 16.03 -13.07
C SER A 348 9.67 15.25 -13.07
N VAL A 349 10.01 14.60 -11.96
CA VAL A 349 11.23 13.78 -11.86
C VAL A 349 11.19 12.62 -12.87
N GLU A 350 10.07 11.89 -12.93
CA GLU A 350 9.89 10.81 -13.90
C GLU A 350 10.02 11.28 -15.36
N THR A 351 9.54 12.49 -15.66
CA THR A 351 9.64 13.08 -17.00
C THR A 351 11.08 13.46 -17.33
N CYS A 352 11.77 14.16 -16.42
CA CYS A 352 13.13 14.64 -16.64
C CYS A 352 14.15 13.51 -16.72
N TYR A 353 13.97 12.44 -15.94
CA TYR A 353 14.87 11.29 -15.92
C TYR A 353 14.43 10.13 -16.80
N ARG A 354 13.42 10.31 -17.66
CA ARG A 354 12.85 9.26 -18.53
C ARG A 354 13.91 8.47 -19.32
N ALA A 355 14.99 9.12 -19.75
CA ALA A 355 16.10 8.47 -20.46
C ALA A 355 16.83 7.40 -19.61
N LEU A 356 16.80 7.52 -18.27
CA LEU A 356 17.33 6.54 -17.34
C LEU A 356 16.32 5.45 -16.99
N MET A 357 15.02 5.71 -17.16
CA MET A 357 13.90 4.85 -16.72
C MET A 357 13.43 3.86 -17.79
N GLY A 358 14.30 3.45 -18.72
CA GLY A 358 13.94 2.53 -19.80
C GLY A 358 13.35 1.21 -19.28
N ASN A 359 12.42 0.62 -20.04
CA ASN A 359 11.79 -0.65 -19.68
C ASN A 359 12.85 -1.76 -19.60
N VAL A 360 12.83 -2.52 -18.51
CA VAL A 360 13.65 -3.73 -18.37
C VAL A 360 12.75 -4.93 -18.59
N SER A 361 13.12 -5.82 -19.51
CA SER A 361 12.47 -7.12 -19.63
C SER A 361 12.83 -7.97 -18.42
N THR A 362 11.82 -8.42 -17.68
CA THR A 362 11.98 -9.48 -16.68
C THR A 362 12.18 -10.83 -17.38
N GLU A 363 12.69 -11.82 -16.65
CA GLU A 363 12.89 -13.20 -17.16
C GLU A 363 11.58 -13.80 -17.71
N ASP A 364 10.43 -13.35 -17.20
CA ASP A 364 9.09 -13.77 -17.63
C ASP A 364 8.54 -13.00 -18.85
N GLY A 365 9.34 -12.12 -19.47
CA GLY A 365 8.92 -11.31 -20.63
C GLY A 365 8.01 -10.12 -20.28
N HIS A 366 7.76 -9.85 -18.99
CA HIS A 366 7.08 -8.64 -18.54
C HIS A 366 8.03 -7.43 -18.54
N TYR A 367 7.56 -6.28 -19.02
CA TYR A 367 8.28 -5.02 -18.90
C TYR A 367 7.92 -4.35 -17.58
N GLU A 368 8.89 -4.24 -16.66
CA GLU A 368 8.68 -3.48 -15.44
C GLU A 368 8.87 -2.00 -15.75
N ARG A 369 7.80 -1.20 -15.54
CA ARG A 369 7.87 0.24 -15.71
C ARG A 369 8.55 0.84 -14.48
N PHE A 370 9.75 1.37 -14.70
CA PHE A 370 10.50 2.17 -13.73
C PHE A 370 9.69 3.44 -13.39
N GLY A 371 9.61 3.77 -12.09
CA GLY A 371 8.95 4.98 -11.60
C GLY A 371 9.34 5.30 -10.16
N VAL A 372 8.83 6.41 -9.63
CA VAL A 372 8.97 6.79 -8.22
C VAL A 372 7.78 6.24 -7.46
N THR A 373 7.97 5.10 -6.80
CA THR A 373 6.88 4.41 -6.08
C THR A 373 7.31 3.91 -4.72
N LEU A 374 6.35 3.82 -3.79
CA LEU A 374 6.55 3.16 -2.51
C LEU A 374 6.83 1.65 -2.68
N ALA A 375 6.43 1.06 -3.80
CA ALA A 375 6.75 -0.33 -4.17
C ALA A 375 8.26 -0.51 -4.34
N PHE A 376 8.91 0.37 -5.11
CA PHE A 376 10.36 0.32 -5.29
C PHE A 376 11.11 0.73 -4.03
N ILE A 377 10.61 1.70 -3.27
CA ILE A 377 11.21 2.06 -1.98
C ILE A 377 11.17 0.83 -1.04
N LYS A 378 10.05 0.09 -1.00
CA LYS A 378 9.91 -1.13 -0.20
C LYS A 378 11.02 -2.13 -0.50
N ASP A 379 11.44 -2.31 -1.75
CA ASP A 379 12.46 -3.30 -2.12
C ASP A 379 13.82 -3.07 -1.42
N TYR A 380 14.11 -1.85 -0.97
CA TYR A 380 15.33 -1.53 -0.22
C TYR A 380 15.14 -1.59 1.32
N PHE A 381 13.89 -1.63 1.80
CA PHE A 381 13.55 -1.47 3.21
C PHE A 381 12.52 -2.48 3.73
N ALA A 382 12.33 -3.59 3.03
CA ALA A 382 11.49 -4.70 3.47
C ALA A 382 12.06 -6.03 2.99
N ASP A 383 11.85 -7.06 3.80
CA ASP A 383 12.31 -8.42 3.53
C ASP A 383 11.11 -9.34 3.29
N GLN A 384 11.21 -10.29 2.36
CA GLN A 384 10.20 -11.34 2.25
C GLN A 384 10.45 -12.39 3.32
N VAL A 385 9.42 -12.68 4.11
CA VAL A 385 9.43 -13.70 5.15
C VAL A 385 8.40 -14.76 4.80
N SER A 386 8.85 -16.01 4.71
CA SER A 386 7.96 -17.16 4.49
C SER A 386 7.37 -17.64 5.81
N GLY A 387 6.04 -17.80 5.88
CA GLY A 387 5.36 -18.36 7.05
C GLY A 387 4.13 -19.18 6.66
N LYS A 388 4.00 -20.39 7.21
CA LYS A 388 2.84 -21.31 6.99
C LYS A 388 2.34 -21.36 5.54
N GLY A 389 3.26 -21.48 4.57
CA GLY A 389 2.93 -21.59 3.14
C GLY A 389 2.51 -20.29 2.44
N ARG A 390 2.72 -19.12 3.05
CA ARG A 390 2.52 -17.80 2.41
C ARG A 390 3.73 -16.89 2.65
N SER A 391 4.18 -16.19 1.60
CA SER A 391 5.19 -15.15 1.71
C SER A 391 4.54 -13.83 2.12
N LYS A 392 5.11 -13.17 3.14
CA LYS A 392 4.68 -11.85 3.60
C LYS A 392 5.87 -10.88 3.63
N TRP A 393 5.62 -9.62 3.33
CA TRP A 393 6.62 -8.56 3.49
C TRP A 393 6.74 -8.12 4.95
N ALA A 394 7.96 -8.14 5.47
CA ALA A 394 8.33 -7.56 6.75
C ALA A 394 9.03 -6.22 6.52
N PHE A 395 8.35 -5.12 6.82
CA PHE A 395 8.88 -3.76 6.64
C PHE A 395 9.83 -3.39 7.78
N ARG A 396 11.00 -2.86 7.42
CA ARG A 396 11.95 -2.29 8.38
C ARG A 396 11.41 -0.94 8.88
N PRO A 397 11.65 -0.54 10.14
CA PRO A 397 11.12 0.72 10.68
C PRO A 397 11.44 1.95 9.83
N TYR A 398 12.62 1.96 9.19
CA TYR A 398 13.05 3.07 8.35
C TYR A 398 12.18 3.27 7.09
N PHE A 399 11.52 2.22 6.59
CA PHE A 399 10.53 2.35 5.51
C PHE A 399 9.42 3.33 5.93
N PHE A 400 8.82 3.14 7.11
CA PHE A 400 7.75 4.01 7.60
C PHE A 400 8.24 5.44 7.82
N ARG A 401 9.48 5.62 8.30
CA ARG A 401 10.12 6.95 8.41
C ARG A 401 10.23 7.65 7.05
N ILE A 402 10.55 6.93 5.97
CA ILE A 402 10.58 7.49 4.61
C ILE A 402 9.18 7.95 4.20
N VAL A 403 8.16 7.13 4.41
CA VAL A 403 6.77 7.48 4.08
C VAL A 403 6.33 8.72 4.88
N GLU A 404 6.59 8.76 6.19
CA GLU A 404 6.32 9.93 7.02
C GLU A 404 7.05 11.18 6.53
N ALA A 405 8.34 11.07 6.20
CA ALA A 405 9.11 12.20 5.71
C ALA A 405 8.57 12.76 4.40
N VAL A 406 8.14 11.88 3.47
CA VAL A 406 7.51 12.30 2.23
C VAL A 406 6.19 13.03 2.50
N PHE A 407 5.33 12.53 3.38
CA PHE A 407 4.04 13.19 3.61
C PHE A 407 4.16 14.46 4.46
N TYR A 408 4.98 14.46 5.52
CA TYR A 408 5.16 15.59 6.44
C TYR A 408 6.24 16.59 6.04
N GLN A 409 6.98 16.34 4.96
CA GLN A 409 8.15 17.14 4.56
C GLN A 409 9.23 17.21 5.66
N GLN A 410 9.53 16.06 6.27
CA GLN A 410 10.57 15.98 7.29
C GLN A 410 11.91 15.56 6.69
N SER A 411 13.00 15.87 7.40
CA SER A 411 14.33 15.50 6.95
C SER A 411 14.59 14.00 7.05
N LEU A 412 15.31 13.47 6.05
CA LEU A 412 15.78 12.11 5.95
C LEU A 412 17.30 12.05 6.14
N ASP A 413 17.74 10.99 6.82
CA ASP A 413 19.16 10.66 6.91
C ASP A 413 19.64 10.07 5.57
N ARG A 414 20.32 10.90 4.78
CA ARG A 414 20.87 10.50 3.49
C ARG A 414 21.85 9.35 3.59
N GLU A 415 22.69 9.30 4.61
CA GLU A 415 23.70 8.26 4.76
C GLU A 415 23.02 6.91 5.08
N GLN A 416 21.98 6.90 5.92
CA GLN A 416 21.19 5.70 6.17
C GLN A 416 20.48 5.19 4.89
N LEU A 417 19.90 6.09 4.08
CA LEU A 417 19.32 5.76 2.76
C LEU A 417 20.36 5.14 1.83
N LEU A 418 21.51 5.81 1.68
CA LEU A 418 22.58 5.37 0.78
C LEU A 418 23.16 4.02 1.19
N ARG A 419 23.28 3.73 2.49
CA ARG A 419 23.74 2.41 2.96
C ARG A 419 22.79 1.30 2.51
N ALA A 420 21.48 1.50 2.62
CA ALA A 420 20.49 0.52 2.18
C ALA A 420 20.49 0.32 0.65
N PHE A 421 20.60 1.42 -0.09
CA PHE A 421 20.75 1.39 -1.55
C PHE A 421 22.02 0.67 -1.97
N MET A 422 23.16 1.01 -1.36
CA MET A 422 24.45 0.40 -1.67
C MET A 422 24.51 -1.09 -1.29
N ALA A 423 23.80 -1.53 -0.26
CA ALA A 423 23.69 -2.95 0.05
C ALA A 423 23.08 -3.73 -1.13
N SER A 424 21.98 -3.22 -1.69
CA SER A 424 21.31 -3.85 -2.85
C SER A 424 22.15 -3.75 -4.12
N ILE A 425 22.76 -2.59 -4.38
CA ILE A 425 23.65 -2.37 -5.53
C ILE A 425 24.86 -3.32 -5.48
N ARG A 426 25.49 -3.50 -4.32
CA ARG A 426 26.64 -4.40 -4.16
C ARG A 426 26.26 -5.86 -4.39
N SER A 427 25.14 -6.31 -3.82
CA SER A 427 24.63 -7.66 -4.06
C SER A 427 24.38 -7.89 -5.56
N ALA A 428 23.71 -6.95 -6.23
CA ALA A 428 23.47 -7.03 -7.68
C ALA A 428 24.78 -6.99 -8.49
N PHE A 429 25.77 -6.20 -8.07
CA PHE A 429 27.08 -6.13 -8.73
C PHE A 429 27.86 -7.46 -8.64
N GLN A 430 27.70 -8.20 -7.54
CA GLN A 430 28.34 -9.51 -7.37
C GLN A 430 27.64 -10.60 -8.20
N LEU A 431 26.32 -10.49 -8.38
CA LEU A 431 25.46 -11.45 -9.10
C LEU A 431 25.23 -11.09 -10.58
N ASP A 432 25.83 -10.01 -11.10
CA ASP A 432 25.60 -9.44 -12.44
C ASP A 432 25.90 -10.43 -13.60
N GLY A 433 26.58 -11.54 -13.32
CA GLY A 433 26.78 -12.65 -14.26
C GLY A 433 25.60 -13.62 -14.37
N GLU A 434 24.71 -13.65 -13.37
CA GLU A 434 23.52 -14.51 -13.30
C GLU A 434 22.26 -13.73 -13.68
N LEU A 435 22.17 -12.43 -13.34
CA LEU A 435 21.02 -11.56 -13.62
C LEU A 435 21.45 -10.31 -14.42
N PRO A 436 21.45 -10.36 -15.76
CA PRO A 436 21.85 -9.25 -16.60
C PRO A 436 21.08 -7.95 -16.25
N ASP A 437 21.81 -6.83 -16.24
CA ASP A 437 21.30 -5.47 -16.00
C ASP A 437 20.75 -5.17 -14.60
N SER A 438 20.78 -6.13 -13.67
CA SER A 438 20.32 -5.93 -12.28
C SER A 438 21.09 -4.81 -11.57
N PHE A 439 22.43 -4.78 -11.71
CA PHE A 439 23.26 -3.73 -11.15
C PHE A 439 22.87 -2.34 -11.67
N SER A 440 22.80 -2.19 -12.99
CA SER A 440 22.44 -0.93 -13.65
C SER A 440 21.03 -0.47 -13.25
N ARG A 441 20.09 -1.42 -13.08
CA ARG A 441 18.72 -1.15 -12.65
C ARG A 441 18.71 -0.54 -11.26
N HIS A 442 19.33 -1.18 -10.27
CA HIS A 442 19.37 -0.64 -8.91
C HIS A 442 19.99 0.75 -8.85
N VAL A 443 21.14 0.98 -9.51
CA VAL A 443 21.79 2.30 -9.53
C VAL A 443 20.88 3.38 -10.11
N ARG A 444 20.19 3.10 -11.22
CA ARG A 444 19.24 4.05 -11.82
C ARG A 444 18.06 4.30 -10.89
N HIS A 445 17.46 3.25 -10.32
CA HIS A 445 16.30 3.35 -9.40
C HIS A 445 16.66 4.24 -8.21
N THR A 446 17.75 3.92 -7.51
CA THR A 446 18.16 4.67 -6.33
C THR A 446 18.53 6.11 -6.68
N PHE A 447 19.14 6.34 -7.85
CA PHE A 447 19.46 7.68 -8.30
C PHE A 447 18.21 8.52 -8.49
N VAL A 448 17.21 8.02 -9.23
CA VAL A 448 15.95 8.76 -9.44
C VAL A 448 15.18 8.96 -8.13
N LEU A 449 15.19 7.98 -7.21
CA LEU A 449 14.60 8.15 -5.88
C LEU A 449 15.28 9.26 -5.07
N LEU A 450 16.62 9.35 -5.10
CA LEU A 450 17.34 10.45 -4.47
C LEU A 450 16.96 11.80 -5.10
N ARG A 451 16.76 11.87 -6.42
CA ARG A 451 16.29 13.09 -7.08
C ARG A 451 14.91 13.50 -6.60
N PHE A 452 14.00 12.53 -6.46
CA PHE A 452 12.67 12.77 -5.89
C PHE A 452 12.73 13.30 -4.46
N PHE A 453 13.50 12.66 -3.57
CA PHE A 453 13.65 13.12 -2.18
C PHE A 453 14.31 14.50 -2.09
N HIS A 454 15.27 14.79 -2.96
CA HIS A 454 15.91 16.10 -3.05
C HIS A 454 14.91 17.18 -3.48
N GLN A 455 14.12 16.93 -4.53
CA GLN A 455 13.11 17.87 -5.02
C GLN A 455 11.97 18.10 -4.02
N LEU A 456 11.68 17.13 -3.15
CA LEU A 456 10.78 17.29 -2.01
C LEU A 456 11.41 18.00 -0.80
N LYS A 457 12.69 18.43 -0.89
CA LYS A 457 13.46 19.06 0.18
C LYS A 457 13.60 18.20 1.44
N LEU A 458 13.73 16.88 1.26
CA LEU A 458 13.85 15.95 2.39
C LEU A 458 15.29 15.80 2.88
N PHE A 459 16.26 16.47 2.28
CA PHE A 459 17.65 16.46 2.71
C PHE A 459 18.07 17.84 3.19
N SER A 460 18.85 17.89 4.28
CA SER A 460 19.50 19.09 4.76
C SER A 460 20.86 19.27 4.07
N PHE A 461 20.87 19.48 2.76
CA PHE A 461 22.11 19.84 2.06
C PHE A 461 22.35 21.33 2.22
N SER A 462 23.30 21.71 3.09
CA SER A 462 24.11 22.93 2.98
C SER A 462 23.45 24.16 2.32
N GLY A 463 22.20 24.50 2.67
CA GLY A 463 21.43 25.60 2.09
C GLY A 463 21.14 25.55 0.58
N MET A 464 21.39 24.44 -0.12
CA MET A 464 21.12 24.34 -1.56
C MET A 464 19.66 24.01 -1.81
N GLU A 465 18.95 24.96 -2.42
CA GLU A 465 17.60 24.77 -2.90
C GLU A 465 17.59 23.80 -4.11
N PRO A 466 16.56 22.96 -4.27
CA PRO A 466 16.46 22.07 -5.42
C PRO A 466 16.50 22.87 -6.72
N THR A 467 17.41 22.48 -7.61
CA THR A 467 17.55 23.09 -8.93
C THR A 467 16.30 22.83 -9.77
N HIS A 468 16.00 23.75 -10.69
CA HIS A 468 14.94 23.55 -11.67
C HIS A 468 15.16 22.24 -12.43
N LEU A 469 14.12 21.42 -12.54
CA LEU A 469 14.19 20.14 -13.22
C LEU A 469 14.21 20.34 -14.74
N GLU A 470 15.25 19.84 -15.38
CA GLU A 470 15.39 19.77 -16.83
C GLU A 470 15.67 18.32 -17.26
N PRO A 471 15.45 17.95 -18.54
CA PRO A 471 15.82 16.63 -19.03
C PRO A 471 17.28 16.29 -18.73
N VAL A 472 17.50 15.08 -18.22
CA VAL A 472 18.83 14.63 -17.79
C VAL A 472 19.84 14.69 -18.94
N GLY A 473 21.00 15.28 -18.65
CA GLY A 473 22.15 15.35 -19.52
C GLY A 473 22.68 13.95 -19.83
N LEU A 474 22.87 13.67 -21.11
CA LEU A 474 23.33 12.36 -21.61
C LEU A 474 24.80 12.38 -22.03
N LEU A 475 25.57 13.29 -21.44
CA LEU A 475 27.04 13.36 -21.51
C LEU A 475 27.60 13.56 -20.10
N PRO A 476 28.84 13.13 -19.82
CA PRO A 476 29.44 13.26 -18.50
C PRO A 476 29.44 14.71 -17.97
N GLU A 477 29.77 15.69 -18.81
CA GLU A 477 29.90 17.09 -18.42
C GLU A 477 28.54 17.75 -18.17
N SER A 478 27.54 17.47 -19.01
CA SER A 478 26.19 18.00 -18.80
C SER A 478 25.51 17.35 -17.60
N PHE A 479 25.74 16.05 -17.38
CA PHE A 479 25.26 15.38 -16.18
C PHE A 479 25.92 15.97 -14.92
N ASP A 480 27.22 16.23 -14.94
CA ASP A 480 27.93 16.81 -13.81
C ASP A 480 27.39 18.20 -13.43
N GLN A 481 27.23 19.08 -14.43
CA GLN A 481 26.66 20.41 -14.24
C GLN A 481 25.24 20.39 -13.64
N GLN A 482 24.43 19.39 -14.01
CA GLN A 482 23.05 19.27 -13.54
C GLN A 482 22.90 18.68 -12.13
N HIS A 483 23.94 18.05 -11.58
CA HIS A 483 23.85 17.35 -10.29
C HIS A 483 24.89 17.84 -9.26
N PRO A 484 24.92 19.15 -8.95
CA PRO A 484 25.89 19.70 -8.02
C PRO A 484 25.75 19.13 -6.60
N ASP A 485 24.54 18.77 -6.17
CA ASP A 485 24.29 18.10 -4.88
C ASP A 485 25.06 16.76 -4.75
N LEU A 486 25.33 16.08 -5.86
CA LEU A 486 26.14 14.86 -5.92
C LEU A 486 27.61 15.15 -6.20
N LEU A 487 27.91 16.05 -7.15
CA LEU A 487 29.23 16.14 -7.79
C LEU A 487 30.02 17.42 -7.46
N THR A 488 29.48 18.34 -6.66
CA THR A 488 30.26 19.51 -6.19
C THR A 488 31.47 19.10 -5.35
N HIS A 489 31.37 18.00 -4.60
CA HIS A 489 32.49 17.52 -3.78
C HIS A 489 33.57 16.89 -4.68
N PRO A 490 34.83 17.36 -4.66
CA PRO A 490 35.89 16.88 -5.56
C PRO A 490 36.05 15.36 -5.56
N LEU A 491 36.04 14.74 -4.38
CA LEU A 491 36.16 13.28 -4.27
C LEU A 491 34.96 12.49 -4.84
N ARG A 492 33.72 12.99 -4.73
CA ARG A 492 32.55 12.34 -5.37
C ARG A 492 32.64 12.49 -6.89
N ARG A 493 33.04 13.68 -7.36
CA ARG A 493 33.26 13.98 -8.77
C ARG A 493 34.33 13.07 -9.39
N ALA A 494 35.47 12.93 -8.72
CA ALA A 494 36.55 12.02 -9.11
C ALA A 494 36.09 10.55 -9.14
N ALA A 495 35.36 10.11 -8.12
CA ALA A 495 34.80 8.77 -8.08
C ALA A 495 33.84 8.51 -9.25
N PHE A 496 32.96 9.47 -9.56
CA PHE A 496 32.04 9.40 -10.70
C PHE A 496 32.80 9.28 -12.03
N TYR A 497 33.74 10.17 -12.32
CA TYR A 497 34.49 10.13 -13.58
C TYR A 497 35.35 8.88 -13.71
N LEU A 498 35.99 8.43 -12.63
CA LEU A 498 36.72 7.16 -12.63
C LEU A 498 35.77 5.98 -12.91
N GLY A 499 34.54 6.01 -12.38
CA GLY A 499 33.50 5.05 -12.72
C GLY A 499 33.15 5.05 -14.21
N CYS A 500 33.08 6.23 -14.84
CA CYS A 500 32.85 6.35 -16.28
C CYS A 500 33.98 5.69 -17.10
N GLU A 501 35.24 6.02 -16.81
CA GLU A 501 36.40 5.45 -17.51
C GLU A 501 36.48 3.93 -17.34
N VAL A 502 36.22 3.43 -16.13
CA VAL A 502 36.15 1.99 -15.87
C VAL A 502 35.07 1.33 -16.71
N ALA A 503 33.87 1.92 -16.81
CA ALA A 503 32.80 1.36 -17.64
C ALA A 503 33.17 1.33 -19.13
N MET A 504 33.91 2.31 -19.64
CA MET A 504 34.45 2.29 -21.00
C MET A 504 35.39 1.11 -21.22
N LEU A 505 36.32 0.88 -20.28
CA LEU A 505 37.25 -0.26 -20.33
C LEU A 505 36.49 -1.60 -20.28
N LEU A 506 35.54 -1.74 -19.36
CA LEU A 506 34.76 -2.99 -19.20
C LEU A 506 33.95 -3.31 -20.45
N ALA A 507 33.29 -2.31 -21.05
CA ALA A 507 32.53 -2.50 -22.29
C ALA A 507 33.43 -3.01 -23.43
N ARG A 508 34.64 -2.46 -23.53
CA ARG A 508 35.64 -2.89 -24.52
C ARG A 508 36.14 -4.30 -24.26
N GLN A 509 36.45 -4.63 -23.01
CA GLN A 509 36.82 -5.99 -22.60
C GLN A 509 35.70 -6.99 -22.89
N LYS A 510 34.45 -6.65 -22.58
CA LYS A 510 33.29 -7.50 -22.85
C LYS A 510 33.12 -7.76 -24.35
N SER A 511 33.31 -6.74 -25.18
CA SER A 511 33.25 -6.87 -26.65
C SER A 511 34.31 -7.83 -27.21
N PHE A 512 35.51 -7.82 -26.62
CA PHE A 512 36.63 -8.64 -27.10
C PHE A 512 36.67 -10.04 -26.47
N TYR A 513 36.66 -10.14 -25.13
CA TYR A 513 36.83 -11.39 -24.39
C TYR A 513 35.52 -12.09 -24.02
N ARG A 514 34.35 -11.45 -24.24
CA ARG A 514 33.05 -11.84 -23.67
C ARG A 514 33.02 -11.87 -22.13
N SER A 515 34.08 -11.38 -21.48
CA SER A 515 34.27 -11.27 -20.04
C SER A 515 34.84 -9.89 -19.67
N GLU A 516 34.83 -9.56 -18.39
CA GLU A 516 35.24 -8.26 -17.85
C GLU A 516 36.37 -8.44 -16.82
N PRO A 517 37.58 -8.87 -17.21
CA PRO A 517 38.64 -9.21 -16.27
C PRO A 517 39.05 -8.06 -15.34
N PHE A 518 38.87 -6.80 -15.76
CA PHE A 518 39.16 -5.66 -14.88
C PHE A 518 38.17 -5.53 -13.70
N ARG A 519 36.97 -6.12 -13.81
CA ARG A 519 35.92 -6.06 -12.78
C ARG A 519 36.39 -6.58 -11.42
N GLN A 520 37.30 -7.56 -11.40
CA GLN A 520 37.87 -8.13 -10.17
C GLN A 520 38.62 -7.10 -9.31
N HIS A 521 39.08 -5.99 -9.90
CA HIS A 521 39.80 -4.93 -9.20
C HIS A 521 38.89 -3.91 -8.52
N LEU A 522 37.56 -4.00 -8.71
CA LEU A 522 36.58 -3.05 -8.19
C LEU A 522 36.14 -3.35 -6.75
N ASN A 523 36.75 -4.34 -6.09
CA ASN A 523 36.53 -4.69 -4.68
C ASN A 523 35.05 -4.83 -4.28
N GLY A 524 34.21 -5.39 -5.17
CA GLY A 524 32.77 -5.51 -4.95
C GLY A 524 32.06 -4.17 -4.68
N LEU A 525 32.62 -3.06 -5.19
CA LEU A 525 32.19 -1.68 -4.91
C LEU A 525 32.27 -1.29 -3.42
N ASN A 526 33.21 -1.87 -2.68
CA ASN A 526 33.59 -1.40 -1.36
C ASN A 526 34.81 -0.47 -1.49
N LEU A 527 34.54 0.80 -1.83
CA LEU A 527 35.56 1.76 -2.22
C LEU A 527 35.76 2.82 -1.14
N ASP A 528 37.03 3.10 -0.84
CA ASP A 528 37.52 4.30 -0.17
C ASP A 528 38.57 4.99 -1.08
N VAL A 529 39.18 6.07 -0.61
CA VAL A 529 40.21 6.82 -1.34
C VAL A 529 41.37 5.92 -1.78
N ILE A 530 41.83 5.02 -0.91
CA ILE A 530 42.94 4.10 -1.20
C ILE A 530 42.56 3.17 -2.36
N GLN A 531 41.32 2.68 -2.37
CA GLN A 531 40.82 1.79 -3.40
C GLN A 531 40.67 2.53 -4.73
N LEU A 532 40.17 3.78 -4.72
CA LEU A 532 40.11 4.60 -5.94
C LEU A 532 41.49 4.83 -6.54
N ARG A 533 42.51 5.16 -5.73
CA ARG A 533 43.91 5.34 -6.20
C ARG A 533 44.45 4.06 -6.85
N LYS A 534 44.19 2.89 -6.25
CA LYS A 534 44.59 1.59 -6.81
C LYS A 534 43.88 1.28 -8.13
N ILE A 535 42.58 1.59 -8.23
CA ILE A 535 41.79 1.39 -9.45
C ILE A 535 42.31 2.29 -10.55
N HIS A 536 42.50 3.58 -10.26
CA HIS A 536 43.01 4.59 -11.20
C HIS A 536 44.37 4.18 -11.79
N LEU A 537 45.35 3.83 -10.94
CA LEU A 537 46.67 3.38 -11.41
C LEU A 537 46.58 2.18 -12.36
N LYS A 538 45.78 1.17 -12.00
CA LYS A 538 45.59 -0.03 -12.83
C LYS A 538 44.86 0.28 -14.14
N LEU A 539 43.89 1.19 -14.10
CA LEU A 539 43.12 1.60 -15.26
C LEU A 539 44.02 2.30 -16.27
N THR A 540 44.83 3.27 -15.83
CA THR A 540 45.79 4.00 -16.68
C THR A 540 46.78 3.04 -17.34
N ALA A 541 47.34 2.10 -16.56
CA ALA A 541 48.25 1.08 -17.10
C ALA A 541 47.56 0.23 -18.18
N LYS A 542 46.31 -0.21 -17.93
CA LYS A 542 45.59 -1.08 -18.87
C LYS A 542 45.16 -0.36 -20.13
N MET A 543 44.76 0.91 -20.02
CA MET A 543 44.46 1.74 -21.17
C MET A 543 45.70 2.03 -22.01
N GLY A 544 46.85 2.28 -21.38
CA GLY A 544 48.12 2.46 -22.08
C GLY A 544 48.53 1.22 -22.88
N GLU A 545 48.33 0.02 -22.33
CA GLU A 545 48.51 -1.24 -23.07
C GLU A 545 47.63 -1.27 -24.33
N TYR A 546 46.37 -0.86 -24.21
CA TYR A 546 45.39 -0.87 -25.31
C TYR A 546 45.59 0.26 -26.32
N ALA A 547 46.19 1.38 -25.93
CA ALA A 547 46.60 2.43 -26.87
C ALA A 547 47.72 1.95 -27.80
N ASN A 548 48.60 1.07 -27.30
CA ASN A 548 49.76 0.57 -28.03
C ASN A 548 49.48 -0.69 -28.88
N THR A 549 48.24 -1.20 -28.91
CA THR A 549 47.87 -2.30 -29.80
C THR A 549 47.73 -1.82 -31.24
N ALA A 550 47.71 -2.75 -32.20
CA ALA A 550 47.47 -2.40 -33.60
C ALA A 550 46.07 -1.82 -33.81
N VAL A 551 45.90 -0.90 -34.77
CA VAL A 551 44.63 -0.18 -35.03
C VAL A 551 43.44 -1.11 -35.34
N TYR A 552 43.71 -2.29 -35.91
CA TYR A 552 42.69 -3.30 -36.21
C TYR A 552 42.33 -4.19 -35.00
N ASP A 553 43.06 -4.08 -33.89
CA ASP A 553 42.70 -4.74 -32.64
C ASP A 553 41.43 -4.09 -32.09
N ARG A 554 40.40 -4.89 -31.80
CA ARG A 554 39.13 -4.37 -31.24
C ARG A 554 39.30 -3.76 -29.84
N ARG A 555 40.44 -4.01 -29.19
CA ARG A 555 40.83 -3.37 -27.92
C ARG A 555 41.51 -2.02 -28.12
N HIS A 556 41.94 -1.68 -29.33
CA HIS A 556 42.70 -0.46 -29.61
C HIS A 556 41.90 0.79 -29.23
N ILE A 557 42.48 1.66 -28.40
CA ILE A 557 41.87 2.94 -28.02
C ILE A 557 42.41 4.02 -28.96
N PHE A 558 41.51 4.68 -29.70
CA PHE A 558 41.89 5.71 -30.65
C PHE A 558 42.36 6.98 -29.93
N ALA A 559 43.18 7.79 -30.61
CA ALA A 559 43.72 9.04 -30.04
C ALA A 559 42.62 10.02 -29.58
N SER A 560 41.49 10.09 -30.29
CA SER A 560 40.34 10.91 -29.89
C SER A 560 39.68 10.42 -28.60
N GLU A 561 39.63 9.11 -28.39
CA GLU A 561 39.11 8.51 -27.15
C GLU A 561 40.10 8.72 -25.99
N LEU A 562 41.42 8.61 -26.23
CA LEU A 562 42.44 8.94 -25.24
C LEU A 562 42.38 10.40 -24.83
N ALA A 563 42.15 11.32 -25.77
CA ALA A 563 41.99 12.74 -25.47
C ALA A 563 40.75 12.98 -24.59
N HIS A 564 39.63 12.30 -24.87
CA HIS A 564 38.45 12.37 -24.01
C HIS A 564 38.71 11.81 -22.61
N ILE A 565 39.39 10.67 -22.52
CA ILE A 565 39.73 10.10 -21.21
C ILE A 565 40.67 11.03 -20.44
N ALA A 566 41.67 11.63 -21.08
CA ALA A 566 42.55 12.62 -20.45
C ALA A 566 41.79 13.85 -19.93
N GLN A 567 40.70 14.25 -20.59
CA GLN A 567 39.82 15.33 -20.11
C GLN A 567 39.08 14.91 -18.82
N LEU A 568 38.61 13.67 -18.74
CA LEU A 568 37.98 13.15 -17.51
C LEU A 568 39.01 13.02 -16.38
N ASP A 569 40.22 12.55 -16.69
CA ASP A 569 41.32 12.35 -15.75
C ASP A 569 41.79 13.65 -15.07
N ALA A 570 41.62 14.80 -15.74
CA ALA A 570 41.87 16.12 -15.17
C ALA A 570 41.05 16.39 -13.89
N TYR A 571 39.90 15.74 -13.72
CA TYR A 571 39.07 15.81 -12.51
C TYR A 571 39.37 14.71 -11.50
N ILE A 572 40.09 13.66 -11.89
CA ILE A 572 40.37 12.47 -11.06
C ILE A 572 41.70 12.65 -10.33
N GLY A 573 42.80 12.81 -11.08
CA GLY A 573 44.16 12.82 -10.53
C GLY A 573 44.36 13.83 -9.39
N PRO A 574 44.08 15.14 -9.60
CA PRO A 574 44.26 16.14 -8.55
C PRO A 574 43.40 15.88 -7.32
N ALA A 575 42.14 15.47 -7.51
CA ALA A 575 41.22 15.19 -6.43
C ALA A 575 41.66 13.97 -5.61
N LEU A 576 42.19 12.91 -6.23
CA LEU A 576 42.71 11.74 -5.52
C LEU A 576 44.03 12.02 -4.80
N LEU A 577 44.87 12.92 -5.31
CA LEU A 577 46.10 13.34 -4.66
C LEU A 577 45.83 14.16 -3.39
N LEU A 578 44.87 15.08 -3.47
CA LEU A 578 44.48 15.97 -2.37
C LEU A 578 43.38 15.39 -1.47
N ALA A 579 42.90 14.17 -1.77
CA ALA A 579 41.81 13.56 -1.04
C ALA A 579 42.15 13.33 0.44
N ASP A 580 41.20 13.71 1.29
CA ASP A 580 41.12 13.38 2.71
C ASP A 580 40.07 12.28 2.95
N ASP A 581 39.92 11.87 4.21
CA ASP A 581 38.92 10.87 4.63
C ASP A 581 37.55 11.51 4.98
N SER A 582 37.20 12.63 4.33
CA SER A 582 35.98 13.41 4.62
C SER A 582 34.67 12.72 4.22
N LEU A 583 34.72 11.77 3.29
CA LEU A 583 33.54 11.05 2.78
C LEU A 583 33.46 9.62 3.28
N SER A 584 32.23 9.16 3.51
CA SER A 584 31.98 7.76 3.82
C SER A 584 32.32 6.86 2.61
N ARG A 585 32.72 5.62 2.90
CA ARG A 585 32.87 4.58 1.87
C ARG A 585 31.60 4.41 1.03
N THR A 586 30.43 4.57 1.66
CA THR A 586 29.13 4.49 1.00
C THR A 586 28.99 5.57 -0.06
N ASP A 587 29.32 6.82 0.28
CA ASP A 587 29.25 7.96 -0.64
C ASP A 587 30.18 7.80 -1.84
N ILE A 588 31.43 7.44 -1.58
CA ILE A 588 32.44 7.21 -2.63
C ILE A 588 31.99 6.09 -3.57
N SER A 589 31.58 4.96 -2.99
CA SER A 589 31.12 3.78 -3.74
C SER A 589 29.88 4.09 -4.58
N TYR A 590 28.95 4.88 -4.05
CA TYR A 590 27.73 5.26 -4.75
C TYR A 590 28.01 6.17 -5.95
N ALA A 591 28.83 7.22 -5.77
CA ALA A 591 29.20 8.11 -6.86
C ALA A 591 29.92 7.36 -8.00
N PHE A 592 30.82 6.44 -7.65
CA PHE A 592 31.49 5.55 -8.61
C PHE A 592 30.50 4.66 -9.37
N ALA A 593 29.57 4.02 -8.68
CA ALA A 593 28.54 3.16 -9.29
C ALA A 593 27.61 3.94 -10.22
N VAL A 594 27.25 5.18 -9.86
CA VAL A 594 26.50 6.11 -10.72
C VAL A 594 27.29 6.38 -12.00
N GLY A 595 28.58 6.74 -11.90
CA GLY A 595 29.44 6.96 -13.06
C GLY A 595 29.49 5.77 -14.02
N MET A 596 29.74 4.57 -13.48
CA MET A 596 29.74 3.34 -14.28
C MET A 596 28.43 3.13 -15.04
N THR A 597 27.31 3.40 -14.38
CA THR A 597 25.98 3.15 -14.95
C THR A 597 25.59 4.22 -15.97
N MET A 598 25.89 5.49 -15.70
CA MET A 598 25.58 6.59 -16.59
C MET A 598 26.42 6.55 -17.86
N GLN A 599 27.69 6.12 -17.80
CA GLN A 599 28.51 5.95 -18.99
C GLN A 599 27.89 5.01 -20.03
N LYS A 600 27.26 3.91 -19.58
CA LYS A 600 26.53 3.00 -20.47
C LYS A 600 25.37 3.71 -21.18
N VAL A 601 24.68 4.62 -20.48
CA VAL A 601 23.60 5.44 -21.05
C VAL A 601 24.16 6.45 -22.06
N PHE A 602 25.25 7.15 -21.71
CA PHE A 602 25.91 8.14 -22.56
C PHE A 602 26.35 7.53 -23.90
N ALA A 603 27.03 6.38 -23.85
CA ALA A 603 27.47 5.66 -25.04
C ALA A 603 26.29 5.22 -25.93
N GLY A 604 25.18 4.79 -25.32
CA GLY A 604 23.95 4.45 -26.03
C GLY A 604 23.36 5.65 -26.79
N GLN A 605 23.40 6.83 -26.19
CA GLN A 605 22.91 8.06 -26.82
C GLN A 605 23.80 8.51 -27.98
N GLN A 606 25.13 8.48 -27.81
CA GLN A 606 26.08 8.81 -28.88
C GLN A 606 25.89 7.91 -30.11
N THR A 607 25.65 6.61 -29.88
CA THR A 607 25.37 5.63 -30.94
C THR A 607 24.06 5.92 -31.69
N ARG A 608 23.03 6.42 -31.00
CA ARG A 608 21.76 6.81 -31.63
C ARG A 608 21.92 8.06 -32.50
N VAL A 609 22.65 9.05 -32.01
CA VAL A 609 22.93 10.30 -32.73
C VAL A 609 23.75 10.05 -33.99
N SER A 610 24.77 9.18 -33.93
CA SER A 610 25.58 8.83 -35.10
C SER A 610 24.78 8.09 -36.18
N ARG A 611 23.92 7.14 -35.79
CA ARG A 611 23.00 6.45 -36.72
C ARG A 611 22.01 7.39 -37.39
N SER A 612 21.46 8.35 -36.65
CA SER A 612 20.53 9.36 -37.22
C SER A 612 21.22 10.28 -38.22
N ARG A 613 22.50 10.63 -38.02
CA ARG A 613 23.27 11.44 -38.98
C ARG A 613 23.57 10.68 -40.27
N ASN A 614 23.89 9.39 -40.19
CA ASN A 614 24.16 8.58 -41.39
C ASN A 614 22.89 8.33 -42.23
N ASN A 615 21.71 8.25 -41.62
CA ASN A 615 20.45 8.10 -42.37
C ASN A 615 20.03 9.38 -43.13
N ASN A 616 20.46 10.56 -42.69
CA ASN A 616 20.18 11.84 -43.37
C ASN A 616 21.21 12.17 -44.48
N GLN A 617 22.19 11.28 -44.74
CA GLN A 617 23.22 11.47 -45.77
C GLN A 617 23.06 10.54 -46.98
N VAL A 618 21.94 9.81 -47.11
CA VAL A 618 21.64 9.08 -48.35
C VAL A 618 21.12 10.09 -49.39
N PRO A 619 21.84 10.34 -50.51
CA PRO A 619 21.33 11.22 -51.55
C PRO A 619 20.13 10.53 -52.22
N HIS A 620 18.95 11.16 -52.18
CA HIS A 620 17.91 10.85 -53.14
C HIS A 620 18.43 11.26 -54.53
N TYR A 621 18.95 10.29 -55.27
CA TYR A 621 19.11 10.46 -56.71
C TYR A 621 17.70 10.53 -57.32
N PRO A 622 17.35 11.58 -58.08
CA PRO A 622 16.13 11.59 -58.86
C PRO A 622 16.28 10.54 -59.96
N ALA A 623 15.29 9.64 -60.06
CA ALA A 623 15.20 8.72 -61.18
C ALA A 623 15.02 9.55 -62.47
N ALA A 624 15.89 9.28 -63.45
CA ALA A 624 15.73 9.70 -64.84
C ALA A 624 15.09 8.57 -65.64
#